data_AF-V5RUP0-F1
#
_entry.id   AF-V5RUP0-F1
#
_cell.length_a   1.000
_cell.length_b   1.000
_cell.length_c   1.000
_cell.angle_alpha   90.00
_cell.angle_beta   90.00
_cell.angle_gamma   90.00
#
_symmetry.space_group_name_H-M   'P 1'
#
loop_
_entity.id
_entity.type
_entity.pdbx_description
1 polymer ?
#
loop_
_entity_poly.entity_id
_entity_poly.type
_entity_poly.pdbx_seq_one_letter_code
_entity_poly.pdbx_strand_id
1 'polypeptide(L)'
;MLIASRDQLWDTPPQAAEALLLEAWPGPVSIILPSSRAPFWIRRDNASVAYRLPAHRQLQRLIRDTGSLIAPSANPEGQPPAMTIAKARDYFGDAVDFYVDGGAVENPTPSRLIKMSDDGHTEFLR
;
A
#
# COMPACT_ATOMS: atom_id res chain seq x y z
N MET A 1 2.17 -0.72 2.71
CA MET A 1 3.15 0.28 2.26
C MET A 1 3.03 0.43 0.76
N LEU A 2 2.88 1.65 0.26
CA LEU A 2 2.88 1.95 -1.16
C LEU A 2 4.31 2.22 -1.63
N ILE A 3 4.66 1.62 -2.77
CA ILE A 3 5.96 1.78 -3.46
C ILE A 3 5.71 2.16 -4.91
N ALA A 4 6.66 2.84 -5.54
CA ALA A 4 6.65 3.17 -6.96
C ALA A 4 7.61 2.30 -7.80
N SER A 5 8.62 1.68 -7.17
CA SER A 5 9.48 0.66 -7.77
C SER A 5 9.85 -0.42 -6.75
N ARG A 6 10.43 -1.53 -7.21
CA ARG A 6 10.92 -2.59 -6.34
C ARG A 6 12.15 -2.19 -5.51
N ASP A 7 12.87 -1.15 -5.90
CA ASP A 7 14.04 -0.64 -5.15
C ASP A 7 13.65 -0.03 -3.79
N GLN A 8 12.35 0.22 -3.60
CA GLN A 8 11.77 0.76 -2.38
C GLN A 8 11.32 -0.34 -1.39
N LEU A 9 11.56 -1.61 -1.72
CA LEU A 9 11.41 -2.72 -0.78
C LEU A 9 12.57 -2.72 0.22
N TRP A 10 12.28 -3.08 1.47
CA TRP A 10 13.31 -3.14 2.52
C TRP A 10 14.23 -4.34 2.36
N ASP A 11 13.71 -5.43 1.84
CA ASP A 11 14.38 -6.70 1.64
C ASP A 11 14.07 -7.22 0.22
N THR A 12 15.00 -7.97 -0.36
CA THR A 12 14.77 -8.64 -1.65
C THR A 12 13.69 -9.71 -1.49
N PRO A 13 12.62 -9.70 -2.32
CA PRO A 13 11.60 -10.74 -2.27
C PRO A 13 12.18 -12.14 -2.49
N PRO A 14 11.62 -13.19 -1.87
CA PRO A 14 11.96 -14.56 -2.21
C PRO A 14 11.72 -14.82 -3.71
N GLN A 15 12.53 -15.67 -4.33
CA GLN A 15 12.39 -16.00 -5.75
C GLN A 15 11.01 -16.57 -6.10
N ALA A 16 10.39 -17.31 -5.17
CA ALA A 16 9.03 -17.82 -5.31
C ALA A 16 7.97 -16.71 -5.50
N ALA A 17 8.25 -15.47 -5.06
CA ALA A 17 7.33 -14.33 -5.23
C ALA A 17 7.32 -13.76 -6.65
N GLU A 18 8.35 -14.04 -7.45
CA GLU A 18 8.62 -13.26 -8.67
C GLU A 18 7.46 -13.30 -9.66
N ALA A 19 6.91 -14.49 -9.92
CA ALA A 19 5.76 -14.65 -10.81
C ALA A 19 4.53 -13.88 -10.30
N LEU A 20 4.23 -13.98 -9.01
CA LEU A 20 3.12 -13.26 -8.38
C LEU A 20 3.32 -11.74 -8.45
N LEU A 21 4.53 -11.25 -8.21
CA LEU A 21 4.85 -9.83 -8.29
C LEU A 21 4.65 -9.29 -9.72
N LEU A 22 5.08 -10.04 -10.73
CA LEU A 22 4.93 -9.66 -12.14
C LEU A 22 3.46 -9.65 -12.59
N GLU A 23 2.65 -10.58 -12.09
CA GLU A 23 1.22 -10.65 -12.40
C GLU A 23 0.43 -9.55 -11.68
N ALA A 24 0.74 -9.31 -10.40
CA ALA A 24 -0.07 -8.48 -9.53
C ALA A 24 0.25 -6.97 -9.60
N TRP A 25 1.50 -6.61 -9.93
CA TRP A 25 1.99 -5.23 -9.91
C TRP A 25 2.43 -4.75 -11.30
N PRO A 26 2.13 -3.48 -11.68
CA PRO A 26 1.35 -2.47 -10.94
C PRO A 26 -0.15 -2.80 -10.87
N GLY A 27 -0.79 -2.61 -9.72
CA GLY A 27 -2.20 -2.97 -9.60
C GLY A 27 -2.88 -2.76 -8.24
N PRO A 28 -4.12 -3.25 -8.09
CA PRO A 28 -4.91 -3.18 -6.87
C PRO A 28 -4.64 -4.35 -5.93
N VAL A 29 -3.41 -4.88 -5.90
CA VAL A 29 -3.04 -6.04 -5.08
C VAL A 29 -1.91 -5.63 -4.13
N SER A 30 -2.11 -5.90 -2.85
CA SER A 30 -1.07 -5.83 -1.83
C SER A 30 -0.52 -7.23 -1.57
N ILE A 31 0.80 -7.37 -1.46
CA ILE A 31 1.46 -8.65 -1.20
C ILE A 31 2.26 -8.53 0.09
N ILE A 32 2.04 -9.47 1.01
CA ILE A 32 2.83 -9.58 2.24
C ILE A 32 4.12 -10.33 1.91
N LEU A 33 5.23 -9.65 2.12
CA LEU A 33 6.58 -10.19 1.88
C LEU A 33 7.36 -10.23 3.19
N PRO A 34 8.23 -11.23 3.38
CA PRO A 34 9.19 -11.23 4.48
C PRO A 34 10.00 -9.93 4.46
N SER A 35 10.21 -9.36 5.64
CA SER A 35 11.07 -8.19 5.77
C SER A 35 11.72 -8.18 7.14
N SER A 36 13.05 -8.19 7.16
CA SER A 36 13.84 -8.14 8.38
C SER A 36 14.39 -6.74 8.63
N ARG A 37 14.66 -6.00 7.54
CA ARG A 37 15.27 -4.66 7.55
C ARG A 37 14.26 -3.55 7.75
N ALA A 38 12.96 -3.80 7.53
CA ALA A 38 11.95 -2.81 7.83
C ALA A 38 11.94 -2.47 9.34
N PRO A 39 11.73 -1.19 9.71
CA PRO A 39 11.59 -0.80 11.11
C PRO A 39 10.48 -1.57 11.85
N PHE A 40 10.69 -1.82 13.13
CA PHE A 40 9.74 -2.56 13.97
C PHE A 40 8.35 -1.92 13.98
N TRP A 41 8.23 -0.60 13.99
CA TRP A 41 6.92 0.08 13.95
C TRP A 41 6.15 -0.11 12.62
N ILE A 42 6.84 -0.51 11.55
CA ILE A 42 6.22 -0.87 10.27
C ILE A 42 5.78 -2.33 10.28
N ARG A 43 6.68 -3.23 10.68
CA ARG A 43 6.42 -4.68 10.74
C ARG A 43 5.46 -5.06 11.85
N ARG A 44 5.40 -4.25 12.90
CA ARG A 44 4.85 -4.56 14.21
C ARG A 44 5.50 -5.86 14.73
N ASP A 45 4.74 -6.72 15.38
CA ASP A 45 5.18 -8.03 15.86
C ASP A 45 5.34 -9.08 14.74
N ASN A 46 5.28 -8.68 13.46
CA ASN A 46 5.45 -9.59 12.32
C ASN A 46 6.90 -9.59 11.80
N ALA A 47 7.25 -10.66 11.08
CA ALA A 47 8.47 -10.74 10.28
C ALA A 47 8.27 -10.29 8.83
N SER A 48 7.20 -9.53 8.55
CA SER A 48 6.76 -9.22 7.18
C SER A 48 6.12 -7.84 7.05
N VAL A 49 6.04 -7.36 5.81
CA VAL A 49 5.40 -6.09 5.44
C VAL A 49 4.49 -6.29 4.24
N ALA A 50 3.30 -5.70 4.27
CA ALA A 50 2.42 -5.63 3.11
C ALA A 50 2.85 -4.48 2.18
N TYR A 51 3.22 -4.80 0.95
CA TYR A 51 3.58 -3.84 -0.09
C TYR A 51 2.53 -3.76 -1.19
N ARG A 52 2.43 -2.63 -1.87
CA ARG A 52 1.62 -2.46 -3.09
C ARG A 52 2.31 -1.48 -4.02
N LEU A 53 2.41 -1.85 -5.29
CA LEU A 53 2.81 -0.95 -6.36
C LEU A 53 1.53 -0.51 -7.10
N PRO A 54 0.98 0.69 -6.85
CA PRO A 54 -0.29 1.12 -7.43
C PRO A 54 -0.12 1.46 -8.93
N ALA A 55 -1.13 1.19 -9.75
CA ALA A 55 -1.10 1.56 -11.18
C ALA A 55 -1.29 3.06 -11.46
N HIS A 56 -1.74 3.84 -10.48
CA HIS A 56 -2.03 5.26 -10.63
C HIS A 56 -0.74 6.09 -10.76
N ARG A 57 -0.47 6.63 -11.97
CA ARG A 57 0.82 7.28 -12.30
C ARG A 57 1.14 8.52 -11.46
N GLN A 58 0.14 9.35 -11.13
CA GLN A 58 0.38 10.53 -10.28
C GLN A 58 0.73 10.12 -8.84
N LEU A 59 0.14 9.03 -8.35
CA LEU A 59 0.45 8.49 -7.02
C LEU A 59 1.86 7.88 -6.99
N GLN A 60 2.26 7.16 -8.05
CA GLN A 60 3.64 6.69 -8.19
C GLN A 60 4.64 7.86 -8.23
N ARG A 61 4.31 8.97 -8.90
CA ARG A 61 5.15 10.18 -8.88
C ARG A 61 5.32 10.71 -7.47
N LEU A 62 4.22 10.88 -6.73
CA LEU A 62 4.27 11.30 -5.33
C LEU A 62 5.16 10.38 -4.49
N ILE A 63 5.00 9.06 -4.62
CA ILE A 63 5.81 8.06 -3.87
C ILE A 63 7.29 8.08 -4.27
N ARG A 64 7.63 8.45 -5.51
CA ARG A 64 9.05 8.65 -5.89
C ARG A 64 9.64 9.89 -5.25
N ASP A 65 8.85 10.95 -5.14
CA ASP A 65 9.30 12.22 -4.58
C ASP A 65 9.40 12.18 -3.03
N THR A 66 8.56 11.37 -2.36
CA THR A 66 8.51 11.26 -0.90
C THR A 66 9.16 10.01 -0.32
N GLY A 67 9.37 8.97 -1.13
CA GLY A 67 9.71 7.63 -0.66
C GLY A 67 8.47 6.77 -0.37
N SER A 68 8.69 5.54 0.10
CA SER A 68 7.61 4.59 0.40
C SER A 68 6.62 5.17 1.42
N LEU A 69 5.31 5.03 1.16
CA LEU A 69 4.27 5.61 2.02
C LEU A 69 3.51 4.55 2.81
N ILE A 70 3.22 4.83 4.07
CA ILE A 70 2.19 4.10 4.83
C ILE A 70 0.86 4.81 4.58
N ALA A 71 -0.03 4.16 3.84
CA ALA A 71 -1.28 4.75 3.40
C ALA A 71 -2.45 3.80 3.74
N PRO A 72 -3.01 3.89 4.97
CA PRO A 72 -4.33 3.32 5.25
C PRO A 72 -5.41 4.09 4.48
N SER A 73 -6.66 3.65 4.60
CA SER A 73 -7.80 4.42 4.07
C SER A 73 -7.90 5.78 4.76
N ALA A 74 -8.28 6.81 4.00
CA ALA A 74 -8.38 8.18 4.50
C ALA A 74 -9.69 8.37 5.27
N ASN A 75 -9.72 7.94 6.53
CA ASN A 75 -10.83 8.12 7.46
C ASN A 75 -10.36 8.09 8.92
N PRO A 76 -11.08 8.77 9.83
CA PRO A 76 -11.03 8.47 11.25
C PRO A 76 -11.42 7.01 11.50
N GLU A 77 -10.95 6.46 12.62
CA GLU A 77 -11.29 5.09 13.00
C GLU A 77 -12.81 4.90 13.10
N GLY A 78 -13.31 3.79 12.53
CA GLY A 78 -14.74 3.48 12.48
C GLY A 78 -15.58 4.23 11.43
N GLN A 79 -15.01 5.21 10.72
CA GLN A 79 -15.71 5.97 9.67
C GLN A 79 -15.49 5.38 8.26
N PRO A 80 -16.42 5.58 7.31
CA PRO A 80 -16.21 5.17 5.93
C PRO A 80 -15.07 6.00 5.29
N PRO A 81 -14.25 5.40 4.39
CA PRO A 81 -13.19 6.12 3.68
C PRO A 81 -13.72 7.34 2.93
N ALA A 82 -12.95 8.44 2.94
CA ALA A 82 -13.26 9.60 2.12
C ALA A 82 -13.07 9.26 0.63
N MET A 83 -14.10 9.54 -0.19
CA MET A 83 -14.08 9.34 -1.64
C MET A 83 -13.85 10.63 -2.43
N THR A 84 -13.83 11.78 -1.74
CA THR A 84 -13.58 13.10 -2.31
C THR A 84 -12.66 13.89 -1.39
N ILE A 85 -11.96 14.88 -1.93
CA ILE A 85 -11.14 15.79 -1.14
C ILE A 85 -11.97 16.58 -0.12
N ALA A 86 -13.21 16.95 -0.47
CA ALA A 86 -14.12 17.64 0.44
C ALA A 86 -14.37 16.80 1.70
N LYS A 87 -14.69 15.51 1.55
CA LYS A 87 -14.91 14.61 2.68
C LYS A 87 -13.63 14.39 3.50
N ALA A 88 -12.47 14.33 2.85
CA ALA A 88 -11.19 14.24 3.54
C ALA A 88 -10.88 15.50 4.37
N ARG A 89 -11.24 16.69 3.86
CA ARG A 89 -11.14 17.95 4.60
C ARG A 89 -12.12 18.01 5.77
N ASP A 90 -13.35 17.54 5.60
CA ASP A 90 -14.32 17.42 6.71
C ASP A 90 -13.80 16.52 7.83
N TYR A 91 -13.06 15.46 7.49
CA TYR A 91 -12.52 14.52 8.47
C TYR A 91 -11.29 15.04 9.21
N PHE A 92 -10.36 15.65 8.49
CA PHE A 92 -9.03 15.93 9.05
C PHE A 92 -8.71 17.41 9.21
N GLY A 93 -9.43 18.32 8.54
CA GLY A 93 -9.23 19.77 8.64
C GLY A 93 -7.75 20.18 8.57
N ASP A 94 -7.29 20.88 9.59
CA ASP A 94 -5.89 21.36 9.70
C ASP A 94 -4.95 20.34 10.37
N ALA A 95 -5.40 19.12 10.68
CA ALA A 95 -4.57 18.06 11.25
C ALA A 95 -3.66 17.36 10.23
N VAL A 96 -3.79 17.72 8.94
CA VAL A 96 -2.99 17.18 7.82
C VAL A 96 -2.30 18.35 7.12
N ASP A 97 -1.00 18.23 6.87
CA ASP A 97 -0.19 19.30 6.30
C ASP A 97 -0.63 19.72 4.89
N PHE A 98 -1.11 18.77 4.08
CA PHE A 98 -1.56 19.04 2.71
C PHE A 98 -2.56 18.00 2.19
N TYR A 99 -3.36 18.43 1.22
CA TYR A 99 -4.28 17.57 0.48
C TYR A 99 -3.95 17.62 -1.01
N VAL A 100 -4.02 16.47 -1.67
CA VAL A 100 -3.86 16.35 -3.12
C VAL A 100 -5.22 15.98 -3.72
N ASP A 101 -5.75 16.83 -4.60
CA ASP A 101 -7.01 16.54 -5.30
C ASP A 101 -6.74 15.66 -6.52
N GLY A 102 -7.18 14.40 -6.44
CA GLY A 102 -7.14 13.43 -7.53
C GLY A 102 -8.51 13.17 -8.17
N GLY A 103 -9.53 13.97 -7.84
CA GLY A 103 -10.92 13.71 -8.21
C GLY A 103 -11.63 12.73 -7.27
N ALA A 104 -12.81 12.28 -7.70
CA ALA A 104 -13.61 11.32 -6.95
C ALA A 104 -13.11 9.88 -7.16
N VAL A 105 -13.13 9.09 -6.09
CA VAL A 105 -12.85 7.65 -6.18
C VAL A 105 -14.09 6.93 -6.72
N GLU A 106 -14.04 6.50 -7.98
CA GLU A 106 -15.17 5.83 -8.64
C GLU A 106 -15.35 4.37 -8.21
N ASN A 107 -14.25 3.67 -7.90
CA ASN A 107 -14.24 2.25 -7.51
C ASN A 107 -13.61 2.08 -6.13
N PRO A 108 -14.39 2.09 -5.04
CA PRO A 108 -13.89 2.05 -3.67
C PRO A 108 -13.44 0.66 -3.22
N THR A 109 -13.38 -0.32 -4.12
CA THR A 109 -12.98 -1.69 -3.79
C THR A 109 -11.58 -1.68 -3.18
N PRO A 110 -11.43 -2.12 -1.93
CA PRO A 110 -10.12 -2.19 -1.31
C PRO A 110 -9.19 -3.12 -2.10
N SER A 111 -7.88 -2.89 -2.01
CA SER A 111 -6.93 -3.79 -2.66
C SER A 111 -7.05 -5.20 -2.11
N ARG A 112 -6.92 -6.21 -2.98
CA ARG A 112 -6.71 -7.59 -2.55
C ARG A 112 -5.44 -7.69 -1.71
N LEU A 113 -5.41 -8.58 -0.73
CA LEU A 113 -4.24 -8.85 0.09
C LEU A 113 -3.87 -10.32 -0.02
N ILE A 114 -2.68 -10.58 -0.54
CA ILE A 114 -2.14 -11.93 -0.70
C ILE A 114 -0.97 -12.09 0.26
N LYS A 115 -0.98 -13.17 1.03
CA LYS A 115 0.16 -13.61 1.81
C LYS A 115 0.87 -14.73 1.07
N MET A 116 2.18 -14.67 0.99
CA MET A 116 2.98 -15.75 0.44
C MET A 116 3.82 -16.38 1.55
N SER A 117 3.83 -17.71 1.63
CA SER A 117 4.72 -18.47 2.49
C SER A 117 6.04 -18.80 1.80
N ASP A 118 7.03 -19.23 2.58
CA ASP A 118 8.39 -19.51 2.09
C ASP A 118 8.44 -20.70 1.11
N ASP A 119 7.45 -21.59 1.15
CA ASP A 119 7.27 -22.72 0.24
C ASP A 119 6.54 -22.36 -1.07
N GLY A 120 6.19 -21.09 -1.25
CA GLY A 120 5.53 -20.58 -2.46
C GLY A 120 4.01 -20.71 -2.46
N HIS A 121 3.37 -21.19 -1.40
CA HIS A 121 1.92 -21.14 -1.29
C HIS A 121 1.41 -19.70 -1.10
N THR A 122 0.30 -19.40 -1.76
CA THR A 122 -0.38 -18.10 -1.68
C THR A 122 -1.71 -18.23 -0.97
N GLU A 123 -1.91 -17.41 0.05
CA GLU A 123 -3.16 -17.30 0.81
C GLU A 123 -3.83 -15.95 0.51
N PHE A 124 -5.10 -15.99 0.11
CA PHE A 124 -5.90 -14.78 -0.11
C PHE A 124 -6.56 -14.37 1.21
N LEU A 125 -6.19 -13.20 1.72
CA LEU A 125 -6.73 -12.68 2.98
C LEU A 125 -7.94 -11.76 2.76
N ARG A 126 -8.02 -11.10 1.60
CA ARG A 126 -9.15 -10.30 1.10
C ARG A 126 -8.96 -9.94 -0.37
#